data_AF-A0A915KIY1-F1
#
_entry.id   AF-A0A915KIY1-F1
#
_cell.length_a   1.000
_cell.length_b   1.000
_cell.length_c   1.000
_cell.angle_alpha   90.00
_cell.angle_beta   90.00
_cell.angle_gamma   90.00
#
_symmetry.space_group_name_H-M   'P 1'
#
loop_
_entity.id
_entity.type
_entity.pdbx_description
1 polymer ?
#
loop_
_entity_poly.entity_id
_entity_poly.type
_entity_poly.pdbx_seq_one_letter_code
_entity_poly.pdbx_strand_id
1 'polypeptide(L)'
;MERFWEHCIFKYLRAEPEDHYFLLTEPPLNTPENREYTAEIMFETFNVPGLYIAVQAVLALAASWQSRDVSERSLTGLVIDSGDGVTHCIPLADGYVIGSCIKHIPIAGRDITTFIQAKEFQKYDTEPTKWIKRYNSTNNITKQPFSVDVGYERFLGPEIFFHPEFANPDYTTPLSETVDSIIQQCPIDVRRGLYNNVVLSGGSTMFKDFGRRLQRDLKRTVDQRLKLSEEWSGGRIKPKPIDVQVISHRMQRYAVWFGGSMLGSTGEFYQVAHSKADYLEKGPGICRHNAVFGMMMELQDVYYNKQEYIETASGNKVSRQSTLCGSQNIVLNGKTIIMVGCIVRGDLANIRIGQYCVIGSRSVIRPPFKKFSKGVAFFPLFIGDHVMIEEDSIINAAQIGSYVHIGKKCVIGRRSVLKECCYIADNTVLPPETVVPPFAVVAGCPGKVRKLG
;
A
#
# COMPACT_ATOMS: atom_id res chain seq x y z
N MET A 1 14.10 -23.81 15.44
CA MET A 1 13.00 -23.00 14.87
C MET A 1 11.79 -23.85 14.54
N GLU A 2 11.95 -24.99 13.87
CA GLU A 2 10.85 -25.93 13.55
C GLU A 2 9.89 -26.23 14.71
N ARG A 3 10.38 -26.69 15.87
CA ARG A 3 9.56 -26.93 17.08
C ARG A 3 8.78 -25.69 17.57
N PHE A 4 9.31 -24.50 17.33
CA PHE A 4 8.60 -23.26 17.66
C PHE A 4 7.43 -23.02 16.71
N TRP A 5 7.63 -23.24 15.41
CA TRP A 5 6.55 -23.16 14.42
C TRP A 5 5.49 -24.23 14.61
N GLU A 6 5.85 -25.46 14.99
CA GLU A 6 4.91 -26.50 15.37
C GLU A 6 3.98 -26.00 16.50
N HIS A 7 4.55 -25.39 17.54
CA HIS A 7 3.77 -24.80 18.62
C HIS A 7 2.90 -23.63 18.14
N CYS A 8 3.43 -22.75 17.30
CA CYS A 8 2.69 -21.63 16.72
C CYS A 8 1.47 -22.10 15.91
N ILE A 9 1.66 -23.05 15.00
CA ILE A 9 0.63 -23.54 14.08
C ILE A 9 -0.44 -24.33 14.84
N PHE A 10 -0.04 -25.35 15.60
CA PHE A 10 -1.01 -26.27 16.19
C PHE A 10 -1.62 -25.77 17.50
N LYS A 11 -0.86 -25.06 18.35
CA LYS A 11 -1.38 -24.61 19.66
C LYS A 11 -2.01 -23.23 19.63
N TYR A 12 -1.35 -22.27 18.98
CA TYR A 12 -1.80 -20.86 19.01
C TYR A 12 -2.73 -20.52 17.86
N LEU A 13 -2.30 -20.75 16.61
CA LEU A 13 -3.11 -20.48 15.43
C LEU A 13 -4.25 -21.48 15.29
N ARG A 14 -4.02 -22.74 15.70
CA ARG A 14 -4.95 -23.87 15.54
C ARG A 14 -5.41 -24.01 14.09
N ALA A 15 -4.45 -23.86 13.18
CA ALA A 15 -4.66 -23.95 11.75
C ALA A 15 -4.19 -25.32 11.27
N GLU A 16 -4.95 -25.92 10.34
CA GLU A 16 -4.48 -27.08 9.58
C GLU A 16 -3.52 -26.58 8.50
N PRO A 17 -2.20 -26.80 8.60
CA PRO A 17 -1.25 -26.14 7.71
C PRO A 17 -1.47 -26.50 6.23
N GLU A 18 -2.06 -27.65 5.93
CA GLU A 18 -2.39 -28.10 4.57
C GLU A 18 -3.49 -27.25 3.89
N ASP A 19 -4.31 -26.54 4.68
CA ASP A 19 -5.43 -25.72 4.19
C ASP A 19 -5.06 -24.23 4.02
N HIS A 20 -3.85 -23.83 4.40
CA HIS A 20 -3.48 -22.42 4.51
C HIS A 20 -2.18 -22.05 3.79
N TYR A 21 -2.21 -20.96 3.02
CA TYR A 21 -0.98 -20.34 2.52
C TYR A 21 -0.28 -19.58 3.65
N PHE A 22 1.06 -19.64 3.68
CA PHE A 22 1.85 -18.96 4.70
C PHE A 22 2.67 -17.81 4.12
N LEU A 23 2.59 -16.66 4.79
CA LEU A 23 3.50 -15.54 4.59
C LEU A 23 4.47 -15.51 5.78
N LEU A 24 5.75 -15.76 5.51
CA LEU A 24 6.83 -15.64 6.48
C LEU A 24 7.66 -14.38 6.19
N THR A 25 8.43 -13.93 7.17
CA THR A 25 9.24 -12.72 7.03
C THR A 25 10.71 -13.02 7.20
N GLU A 26 11.57 -12.33 6.48
CA GLU A 26 13.02 -12.42 6.61
C GLU A 26 13.69 -11.05 6.78
N PRO A 27 14.85 -10.99 7.46
CA PRO A 27 15.67 -9.79 7.48
C PRO A 27 16.31 -9.52 6.10
N PRO A 28 16.70 -8.27 5.79
CA PRO A 28 17.15 -7.86 4.45
C PRO A 28 18.45 -8.53 3.96
N LEU A 29 19.28 -9.08 4.85
CA LEU A 29 20.54 -9.77 4.52
C LEU A 29 20.46 -11.27 4.79
N ASN A 30 19.25 -11.84 4.79
CA ASN A 30 19.08 -13.28 4.91
C ASN A 30 19.64 -14.01 3.69
N THR A 31 20.37 -15.10 3.92
CA THR A 31 21.00 -15.86 2.84
C THR A 31 19.97 -16.69 2.08
N PRO A 32 20.18 -16.95 0.77
CA PRO A 32 19.28 -17.82 0.00
C PRO A 32 19.15 -19.22 0.61
N GLU A 33 20.21 -19.75 1.22
CA GLU A 33 20.22 -21.06 1.88
C GLU A 33 19.23 -21.09 3.06
N ASN A 34 19.14 -20.01 3.84
CA ASN A 34 18.15 -19.92 4.92
C ASN A 34 16.71 -19.91 4.39
N ARG A 35 16.48 -19.38 3.17
CA ARG A 35 15.16 -19.44 2.52
C ARG A 35 14.83 -20.87 2.11
N GLU A 36 15.81 -21.61 1.60
CA GLU A 36 15.63 -23.03 1.26
C GLU A 36 15.31 -23.87 2.49
N TYR A 37 16.06 -23.71 3.60
CA TYR A 37 15.76 -24.41 4.85
C TYR A 37 14.38 -24.04 5.41
N THR A 38 13.95 -22.78 5.25
CA THR A 38 12.60 -22.36 5.63
C THR A 38 11.55 -23.04 4.76
N ALA A 39 11.78 -23.13 3.44
CA ALA A 39 10.88 -23.78 2.51
C ALA A 39 10.78 -25.29 2.76
N GLU A 40 11.91 -25.96 3.02
CA GLU A 40 11.99 -27.38 3.37
C GLU A 40 11.09 -27.69 4.58
N ILE A 41 11.25 -26.94 5.67
CA ILE A 41 10.40 -27.13 6.87
C ILE A 41 8.91 -26.92 6.55
N MET A 42 8.57 -25.87 5.80
CA MET A 42 7.17 -25.52 5.54
C MET A 42 6.49 -26.51 4.58
N PHE A 43 7.17 -26.93 3.51
CA PHE A 43 6.59 -27.84 2.52
C PHE A 43 6.72 -29.31 2.89
N GLU A 44 7.83 -29.73 3.50
CA GLU A 44 8.09 -31.15 3.80
C GLU A 44 7.59 -31.56 5.18
N THR A 45 7.79 -30.74 6.22
CA THR A 45 7.28 -31.04 7.57
C THR A 45 5.82 -30.64 7.72
N PHE A 46 5.45 -29.40 7.35
CA PHE A 46 4.10 -28.87 7.59
C PHE A 46 3.14 -29.01 6.41
N ASN A 47 3.60 -29.52 5.27
CA ASN A 47 2.76 -29.79 4.10
C ASN A 47 1.98 -28.58 3.54
N VAL A 48 2.46 -27.35 3.74
CA VAL A 48 1.69 -26.16 3.34
C VAL A 48 1.43 -26.10 1.83
N PRO A 49 0.25 -25.66 1.36
CA PRO A 49 -0.09 -25.58 -0.05
C PRO A 49 0.66 -24.46 -0.79
N GLY A 50 1.06 -23.41 -0.08
CA GLY A 50 1.88 -22.34 -0.65
C GLY A 50 2.61 -21.50 0.39
N LEU A 51 3.76 -20.96 -0.01
CA LEU A 51 4.68 -20.20 0.83
C LEU A 51 5.14 -18.94 0.13
N TYR A 52 5.19 -17.83 0.86
CA TYR A 52 5.83 -16.59 0.44
C TYR A 52 6.74 -16.08 1.56
N ILE A 53 8.00 -15.78 1.22
CA ILE A 53 8.98 -15.23 2.18
C ILE A 53 9.18 -13.74 1.84
N ALA A 54 8.65 -12.88 2.70
CA ALA A 54 8.65 -11.44 2.52
C ALA A 54 9.81 -10.76 3.25
N VAL A 55 10.45 -9.79 2.62
CA VAL A 55 11.44 -8.96 3.31
C VAL A 55 10.74 -7.99 4.27
N GLN A 56 11.16 -7.98 5.54
CA GLN A 56 10.52 -7.19 6.60
C GLN A 56 10.35 -5.70 6.26
N ALA A 57 11.37 -5.09 5.64
CA ALA A 57 11.34 -3.68 5.28
C ALA A 57 10.28 -3.35 4.21
N VAL A 58 10.06 -4.23 3.23
CA VAL A 58 9.03 -4.06 2.20
C VAL A 58 7.64 -4.05 2.85
N LEU A 59 7.41 -4.96 3.81
CA LEU A 59 6.14 -5.01 4.55
C LEU A 59 5.92 -3.78 5.41
N ALA A 60 6.98 -3.25 6.03
CA ALA A 60 6.90 -2.01 6.79
C ALA A 60 6.52 -0.80 5.92
N LEU A 61 7.05 -0.72 4.69
CA LEU A 61 6.60 0.28 3.71
C LEU A 61 5.13 0.11 3.35
N ALA A 62 4.68 -1.12 3.07
CA ALA A 62 3.28 -1.39 2.76
C ALA A 62 2.35 -0.96 3.91
N ALA A 63 2.75 -1.18 5.17
CA ALA A 63 1.97 -0.74 6.33
C ALA A 63 1.80 0.79 6.41
N SER A 64 2.76 1.56 5.86
CA SER A 64 2.70 3.03 5.85
C SER A 64 1.61 3.58 4.94
N TRP A 65 1.11 2.80 3.96
CA TRP A 65 0.05 3.22 3.03
C TRP A 65 -1.29 3.53 3.70
N GLN A 66 -1.47 3.12 4.96
CA GLN A 66 -2.64 3.48 5.77
C GLN A 66 -2.51 4.87 6.42
N SER A 67 -1.33 5.50 6.36
CA SER A 67 -1.15 6.84 6.89
C SER A 67 -1.85 7.86 6.00
N ARG A 68 -2.47 8.87 6.63
CA ARG A 68 -3.13 9.98 5.93
C ARG A 68 -2.14 10.91 5.23
N ASP A 69 -0.88 10.87 5.65
CA ASP A 69 0.20 11.72 5.13
C ASP A 69 0.78 11.17 3.81
N VAL A 70 0.34 9.98 3.37
CA VAL A 70 0.81 9.32 2.15
C VAL A 70 -0.25 9.51 1.06
N SER A 71 0.07 10.31 0.04
CA SER A 71 -0.79 10.49 -1.15
C SER A 71 -0.57 9.42 -2.21
N GLU A 72 0.65 8.89 -2.31
CA GLU A 72 1.05 7.93 -3.35
C GLU A 72 1.61 6.65 -2.70
N ARG A 73 1.08 5.49 -3.11
CA ARG A 73 1.58 4.19 -2.66
C ARG A 73 2.89 3.88 -3.37
N SER A 74 4.01 4.14 -2.69
CA SER A 74 5.33 3.81 -3.19
C SER A 74 5.98 2.69 -2.38
N LEU A 75 6.69 1.78 -3.06
CA LEU A 75 7.65 0.85 -2.44
C LEU A 75 9.09 1.37 -2.52
N THR A 76 9.27 2.64 -2.88
CA THR A 76 10.55 3.36 -2.79
C THR A 76 10.53 4.23 -1.55
N GLY A 77 11.46 3.99 -0.63
CA GLY A 77 11.51 4.66 0.66
C GLY A 77 12.62 4.12 1.55
N LEU A 78 12.88 4.79 2.68
CA LEU A 78 13.83 4.33 3.68
C LEU A 78 13.08 3.86 4.92
N VAL A 79 13.30 2.61 5.34
CA VAL A 79 12.69 2.05 6.54
C VAL A 79 13.66 2.11 7.69
N ILE A 80 13.21 2.65 8.82
CA ILE A 80 13.92 2.61 10.09
C ILE A 80 13.21 1.60 10.97
N ASP A 81 13.79 0.42 11.11
CA ASP A 81 13.25 -0.64 11.95
C ASP A 81 14.03 -0.71 13.27
N SER A 82 13.38 -0.32 14.37
CA SER A 82 13.97 -0.30 15.70
C SER A 82 13.19 -1.21 16.66
N GLY A 83 13.76 -2.39 16.91
CA GLY A 83 13.25 -3.38 17.85
C GLY A 83 13.92 -3.30 19.23
N ASP A 84 14.07 -4.46 19.87
CA ASP A 84 14.78 -4.58 21.16
C ASP A 84 16.30 -4.67 20.99
N GLY A 85 16.78 -5.34 19.93
CA GLY A 85 18.20 -5.69 19.78
C GLY A 85 19.05 -4.69 18.98
N VAL A 86 18.61 -4.33 17.77
CA VAL A 86 19.36 -3.48 16.84
C VAL A 86 18.39 -2.56 16.09
N THR A 87 18.85 -1.38 15.71
CA THR A 87 18.14 -0.49 14.79
C THR A 87 18.72 -0.58 13.40
N HIS A 88 17.87 -0.85 12.42
CA HIS A 88 18.23 -1.01 11.00
C HIS A 88 17.71 0.17 10.20
N CYS A 89 18.56 0.75 9.37
CA CYS A 89 18.14 1.73 8.36
C CYS A 89 18.31 1.11 6.98
N ILE A 90 17.19 0.88 6.30
CA ILE A 90 17.10 0.02 5.11
C ILE A 90 16.52 0.85 3.96
N PRO A 91 17.33 1.24 2.96
CA PRO A 91 16.85 1.90 1.76
C PRO A 91 16.22 0.88 0.79
N LEU A 92 15.05 1.21 0.26
CA LEU A 92 14.34 0.42 -0.75
C LEU A 92 14.07 1.28 -1.99
N ALA A 93 14.25 0.66 -3.15
CA ALA A 93 13.86 1.21 -4.45
C ALA A 93 13.02 0.17 -5.19
N ASP A 94 11.83 0.57 -5.60
CA ASP A 94 10.86 -0.23 -6.35
C ASP A 94 10.60 -1.60 -5.73
N GLY A 95 10.55 -1.65 -4.39
CA GLY A 95 10.33 -2.88 -3.63
C GLY A 95 11.58 -3.72 -3.37
N TYR A 96 12.73 -3.39 -3.95
CA TYR A 96 13.99 -4.06 -3.72
C TYR A 96 14.86 -3.31 -2.72
N VAL A 97 15.52 -4.07 -1.84
CA VAL A 97 16.43 -3.50 -0.85
C VAL A 97 17.77 -3.17 -1.51
N ILE A 98 18.28 -1.95 -1.30
CA ILE A 98 19.62 -1.56 -1.72
C ILE A 98 20.62 -2.04 -0.65
N GLY A 99 20.95 -3.33 -0.71
CA GLY A 99 21.73 -4.04 0.31
C GLY A 99 23.08 -3.41 0.65
N SER A 100 23.77 -2.84 -0.35
CA SER A 100 25.08 -2.18 -0.17
C SER A 100 25.05 -0.92 0.69
N CYS A 101 23.86 -0.34 0.91
CA CYS A 101 23.68 0.92 1.63
C CYS A 101 23.02 0.73 3.00
N ILE A 102 22.71 -0.51 3.40
CA ILE A 102 22.13 -0.78 4.73
C ILE A 102 23.13 -0.39 5.81
N LYS A 103 22.65 0.29 6.86
CA LYS A 103 23.44 0.50 8.08
C LYS A 103 22.68 0.03 9.31
N HIS A 104 23.47 -0.48 10.26
CA HIS A 104 23.02 -0.92 11.56
C HIS A 104 23.49 0.10 12.61
N ILE A 105 22.62 0.39 13.56
CA ILE A 105 22.91 1.26 14.69
C ILE A 105 22.88 0.37 15.94
N PRO A 106 23.97 0.33 16.74
CA PRO A 106 24.08 -0.49 17.95
C PRO A 106 23.34 0.16 19.13
N ILE A 107 22.11 0.60 18.87
CA ILE A 107 21.19 1.21 19.83
C ILE A 107 19.79 0.71 19.51
N ALA A 108 19.12 0.14 20.49
CA ALA A 108 17.75 -0.34 20.40
C ALA A 108 17.04 -0.27 21.77
N GLY A 109 15.87 -0.90 21.87
CA GLY A 109 15.04 -0.84 23.08
C GLY A 109 15.73 -1.35 24.35
N ARG A 110 16.61 -2.34 24.22
CA ARG A 110 17.40 -2.87 25.33
C ARG A 110 18.35 -1.82 25.88
N ASP A 111 19.07 -1.13 25.01
CA ASP A 111 20.06 -0.13 25.40
C ASP A 111 19.39 1.06 26.12
N ILE A 112 18.20 1.45 25.65
CA ILE A 112 17.38 2.46 26.34
C ILE A 112 17.00 1.99 27.74
N THR A 113 16.53 0.74 27.86
CA THR A 113 16.14 0.16 29.14
C THR A 113 17.32 0.09 30.11
N THR A 114 18.48 -0.38 29.64
CA THR A 114 19.71 -0.44 30.43
C THR A 114 20.22 0.94 30.80
N PHE A 115 20.17 1.92 29.89
CA PHE A 115 20.58 3.30 30.15
C PHE A 115 19.72 3.96 31.24
N ILE A 116 18.40 3.78 31.19
CA ILE A 116 17.48 4.28 32.20
C ILE A 116 17.73 3.62 33.56
N GLN A 117 18.06 2.31 33.57
CA GLN A 117 18.31 1.57 34.80
C GLN A 117 19.67 1.89 35.45
N ALA A 118 20.70 2.16 34.65
CA ALA A 118 22.08 2.23 35.12
C ALA A 118 22.54 3.63 35.58
N LYS A 119 21.89 4.72 35.12
CA LYS A 119 22.30 6.08 35.48
C LYS A 119 21.35 6.71 36.48
N GLU A 120 21.81 6.87 37.72
CA GLU A 120 21.28 7.91 38.60
C GLU A 120 21.72 9.28 38.05
N PHE A 121 20.77 10.09 37.62
CA PHE A 121 21.03 11.39 37.03
C PHE A 121 21.34 12.47 38.09
N GLN A 122 22.35 12.23 38.94
CA GLN A 122 22.79 13.14 40.01
C GLN A 122 23.08 14.58 39.53
N LYS A 123 23.42 14.75 38.25
CA LYS A 123 23.77 16.06 37.65
C LYS A 123 22.56 16.99 37.45
N TYR A 124 21.33 16.50 37.55
CA TYR A 124 20.12 17.26 37.21
C TYR A 124 19.15 17.49 38.39
N ASP A 125 19.54 17.16 39.63
CA ASP A 125 18.73 17.35 40.85
C ASP A 125 18.60 18.81 41.34
N THR A 126 18.96 19.79 40.50
CA THR A 126 18.91 21.22 40.86
C THR A 126 17.49 21.82 40.83
N GLU A 127 16.54 21.24 40.08
CA GLU A 127 15.12 21.66 40.06
C GLU A 127 14.12 20.46 39.99
N PRO A 128 13.83 19.79 41.12
CA PRO A 128 13.03 18.55 41.15
C PRO A 128 11.56 18.73 40.74
N THR A 129 10.95 19.88 41.01
CA THR A 129 9.49 20.05 40.96
C THR A 129 8.89 20.17 39.56
N LYS A 130 9.70 20.44 38.52
CA LYS A 130 9.18 20.72 37.17
C LYS A 130 9.03 19.49 36.27
N TRP A 131 9.84 18.45 36.48
CA TRP A 131 9.98 17.34 35.53
C TRP A 131 9.68 15.96 36.12
N ILE A 132 9.54 15.85 37.45
CA ILE A 132 9.27 14.61 38.16
C ILE A 132 7.77 14.27 38.15
N LYS A 133 7.45 13.04 37.77
CA LYS A 133 6.13 12.42 37.95
C LYS A 133 6.24 11.26 38.93
N ARG A 134 5.41 11.27 39.96
CA ARG A 134 5.36 10.19 40.96
C ARG A 134 4.47 9.05 40.47
N TYR A 135 5.02 7.85 40.42
CA TYR A 135 4.29 6.62 40.08
C TYR A 135 4.12 5.77 41.32
N ASN A 136 2.87 5.49 41.65
CA ASN A 136 2.50 4.60 42.75
C ASN A 136 2.10 3.25 42.15
N SER A 137 2.69 2.16 42.66
CA SER A 137 2.34 0.80 42.25
C SER A 137 2.43 -0.13 43.46
N THR A 138 1.92 -1.35 43.33
CA THR A 138 1.92 -2.34 44.39
C THR A 138 2.86 -3.47 44.02
N ASN A 139 3.74 -3.85 44.93
CA ASN A 139 4.65 -4.98 44.71
C ASN A 139 3.84 -6.28 44.59
N ASN A 140 4.04 -7.03 43.50
CA ASN A 140 3.26 -8.24 43.21
C ASN A 140 3.47 -9.36 44.24
N ILE A 141 4.63 -9.39 44.91
CA ILE A 141 5.00 -10.40 45.90
C ILE A 141 4.59 -9.94 47.30
N THR A 142 5.07 -8.78 47.74
CA THR A 142 4.85 -8.32 49.13
C THR A 142 3.49 -7.64 49.34
N LYS A 143 2.77 -7.33 48.25
CA LYS A 143 1.52 -6.55 48.24
C LYS A 143 1.63 -5.16 48.89
N GLN A 144 2.85 -4.69 49.17
CA GLN A 144 3.09 -3.37 49.72
C GLN A 144 3.10 -2.31 48.60
N PRO A 145 2.52 -1.12 48.86
CA PRO A 145 2.62 -0.02 47.93
C PRO A 145 4.05 0.52 47.91
N PHE A 146 4.54 0.87 46.73
CA PHE A 146 5.80 1.58 46.53
C PHE A 146 5.57 2.78 45.61
N SER A 147 6.31 3.86 45.85
CA SER A 147 6.30 5.06 44.99
C SER A 147 7.69 5.29 44.41
N VAL A 148 7.76 5.52 43.10
CA VAL A 148 9.00 5.92 42.42
C VAL A 148 8.76 7.25 41.73
N ASP A 149 9.74 8.15 41.87
CA ASP A 149 9.76 9.43 41.19
C ASP A 149 10.45 9.24 39.83
N VAL A 150 9.73 9.53 38.75
CA VAL A 150 10.19 9.36 37.38
C VAL A 150 10.39 10.73 36.72
N GLY A 151 11.63 11.09 36.43
CA GLY A 151 12.04 12.44 36.01
C GLY A 151 12.61 12.50 34.61
N TYR A 152 13.91 12.77 34.53
CA TYR A 152 14.65 13.11 33.32
C TYR A 152 14.84 11.96 32.34
N GLU A 153 14.85 10.73 32.83
CA GLU A 153 14.93 9.50 32.06
C GLU A 153 13.81 9.40 31.00
N ARG A 154 12.68 10.11 31.20
CA ARG A 154 11.56 10.19 30.26
C ARG A 154 11.95 10.79 28.91
N PHE A 155 12.94 11.68 28.88
CA PHE A 155 13.45 12.27 27.65
C PHE A 155 14.89 11.88 27.35
N LEU A 156 15.72 11.62 28.37
CA LEU A 156 17.10 11.16 28.17
C LEU A 156 17.18 9.75 27.61
N GLY A 157 16.22 8.87 27.94
CA GLY A 157 16.17 7.51 27.40
C GLY A 157 16.10 7.49 25.86
N PRO A 158 15.08 8.11 25.24
CA PRO A 158 14.98 8.19 23.78
C PRO A 158 16.06 9.08 23.13
N GLU A 159 16.70 9.98 23.89
CA GLU A 159 17.71 10.89 23.35
C GLU A 159 18.97 10.15 22.87
N ILE A 160 19.23 8.93 23.35
CA ILE A 160 20.39 8.14 22.91
C ILE A 160 20.36 7.81 21.41
N PHE A 161 19.20 7.87 20.73
CA PHE A 161 19.16 7.75 19.27
C PHE A 161 19.77 8.95 18.55
N PHE A 162 19.71 10.13 19.16
CA PHE A 162 20.19 11.39 18.60
C PHE A 162 21.52 11.83 19.20
N HIS A 163 21.86 11.32 20.39
CA HIS A 163 23.16 11.46 21.04
C HIS A 163 23.63 10.10 21.58
N PRO A 164 24.07 9.20 20.69
CA PRO A 164 24.55 7.86 21.06
C PRO A 164 25.65 7.82 22.11
N GLU A 165 26.47 8.87 22.16
CA GLU A 165 27.58 9.03 23.09
C GLU A 165 27.17 8.96 24.57
N PHE A 166 25.88 9.11 24.87
CA PHE A 166 25.37 8.99 26.23
C PHE A 166 25.35 7.56 26.75
N ALA A 167 25.15 6.57 25.87
CA ALA A 167 24.99 5.17 26.23
C ALA A 167 26.11 4.28 25.68
N ASN A 168 26.64 4.60 24.48
CA ASN A 168 27.63 3.79 23.81
C ASN A 168 28.90 4.61 23.53
N PRO A 169 30.06 4.29 24.14
CA PRO A 169 31.30 5.02 23.90
C PRO A 169 31.89 4.77 22.50
N ASP A 170 31.57 3.63 21.88
CA ASP A 170 32.13 3.21 20.60
C ASP A 170 31.33 3.75 19.39
N TYR A 171 30.13 4.30 19.64
CA TYR A 171 29.24 4.78 18.59
C TYR A 171 28.70 6.16 18.95
N THR A 172 29.01 7.16 18.12
CA THR A 172 28.68 8.58 18.37
C THR A 172 27.81 9.21 17.30
N THR A 173 27.54 8.52 16.19
CA THR A 173 26.83 9.10 15.03
C THR A 173 25.31 9.12 15.26
N PRO A 174 24.65 10.29 15.28
CA PRO A 174 23.20 10.39 15.45
C PRO A 174 22.41 9.63 14.37
N LEU A 175 21.21 9.16 14.72
CA LEU A 175 20.30 8.50 13.78
C LEU A 175 20.04 9.34 12.52
N SER A 176 19.85 10.65 12.65
CA SER A 176 19.60 11.55 11.51
C SER A 176 20.78 11.60 10.53
N GLU A 177 22.02 11.60 11.03
CA GLU A 177 23.22 11.60 10.20
C GLU A 177 23.43 10.24 9.53
N THR A 178 23.16 9.16 10.25
CA THR A 178 23.19 7.81 9.70
C THR A 178 22.20 7.66 8.53
N VAL A 179 20.96 8.13 8.70
CA VAL A 179 19.95 8.13 7.64
C VAL A 179 20.40 8.96 6.44
N ASP A 180 20.90 10.17 6.67
CA ASP A 180 21.40 11.04 5.60
C ASP A 180 22.56 10.38 4.83
N SER A 181 23.51 9.79 5.55
CA SER A 181 24.66 9.09 4.98
C SER A 181 24.24 7.91 4.11
N ILE A 182 23.24 7.14 4.52
CA ILE A 182 22.68 6.02 3.72
C ILE A 182 22.09 6.53 2.43
N ILE A 183 21.25 7.56 2.50
CA ILE A 183 20.59 8.11 1.32
C ILE A 183 21.63 8.71 0.36
N GLN A 184 22.68 9.34 0.87
CA GLN A 184 23.78 9.85 0.05
C GLN A 184 24.65 8.74 -0.58
N GLN A 185 24.69 7.54 -0.02
CA GLN A 185 25.37 6.39 -0.63
C GLN A 185 24.53 5.71 -1.71
N CYS A 186 23.20 5.89 -1.70
CA CYS A 186 22.31 5.34 -2.71
C CYS A 186 22.50 6.04 -4.08
N PRO A 187 22.08 5.41 -5.20
CA PRO A 187 22.06 6.02 -6.53
C PRO A 187 21.31 7.36 -6.53
N ILE A 188 21.76 8.32 -7.35
CA ILE A 188 21.28 9.72 -7.32
C ILE A 188 19.77 9.81 -7.59
N ASP A 189 19.26 8.98 -8.50
CA ASP A 189 17.88 9.05 -8.99
C ASP A 189 16.85 8.69 -7.90
N VAL A 190 17.21 7.80 -6.97
CA VAL A 190 16.29 7.33 -5.90
C VAL A 190 16.32 8.21 -4.66
N ARG A 191 17.36 9.04 -4.46
CA ARG A 191 17.58 9.78 -3.20
C ARG A 191 16.41 10.65 -2.80
N ARG A 192 15.80 11.35 -3.76
CA ARG A 192 14.64 12.21 -3.49
C ARG A 192 13.44 11.40 -3.00
N GLY A 193 13.19 10.23 -3.60
CA GLY A 193 12.16 9.30 -3.14
C GLY A 193 12.43 8.80 -1.72
N LEU A 194 13.69 8.47 -1.42
CA LEU A 194 14.10 8.02 -0.07
C LEU A 194 13.90 9.11 1.01
N TYR A 195 14.25 10.38 0.73
CA TYR A 195 14.00 11.48 1.67
C TYR A 195 12.51 11.78 1.88
N ASN A 196 11.71 11.67 0.82
CA ASN A 196 10.28 11.94 0.85
C ASN A 196 9.46 10.81 1.49
N ASN A 197 10.05 9.63 1.70
CA ASN A 197 9.35 8.46 2.22
C ASN A 197 10.20 7.72 3.25
N VAL A 198 10.43 8.35 4.40
CA VAL A 198 11.12 7.73 5.54
C VAL A 198 10.09 7.09 6.47
N VAL A 199 9.98 5.77 6.49
CA VAL A 199 8.98 5.03 7.26
C VAL A 199 9.58 4.48 8.54
N LEU A 200 8.86 4.67 9.65
CA LEU A 200 9.24 4.13 10.95
C LEU A 200 8.56 2.77 11.20
N SER A 201 9.33 1.81 11.69
CA SER A 201 8.90 0.46 12.07
C SER A 201 9.50 0.06 13.42
N GLY A 202 8.76 -0.72 14.20
CA GLY A 202 9.25 -1.34 15.43
C GLY A 202 8.93 -0.54 16.68
N GLY A 203 8.88 -1.25 17.82
CA GLY A 203 8.42 -0.71 19.10
C GLY A 203 9.24 0.46 19.63
N SER A 204 10.54 0.51 19.35
CA SER A 204 11.44 1.56 19.83
C SER A 204 11.35 2.85 19.00
N THR A 205 10.56 2.87 17.91
CA THR A 205 10.22 4.10 17.17
C THR A 205 8.94 4.78 17.67
N MET A 206 8.23 4.16 18.63
CA MET A 206 6.93 4.62 19.15
C MET A 206 7.03 5.79 20.14
N PHE A 207 8.23 6.32 20.40
CA PHE A 207 8.38 7.47 21.28
C PHE A 207 7.65 8.68 20.74
N LYS A 208 7.00 9.44 21.65
CA LYS A 208 6.32 10.67 21.28
C LYS A 208 7.30 11.64 20.64
N ASP A 209 6.89 12.26 19.54
CA ASP A 209 7.68 13.23 18.76
C ASP A 209 8.96 12.65 18.12
N PHE A 210 9.20 11.34 18.14
CA PHE A 210 10.37 10.71 17.53
C PHE A 210 10.48 11.01 16.03
N GLY A 211 9.42 10.78 15.27
CA GLY A 211 9.39 11.07 13.82
C GLY A 211 9.56 12.56 13.52
N ARG A 212 8.93 13.44 14.32
CA ARG A 212 9.06 14.90 14.17
C ARG A 212 10.49 15.38 14.43
N ARG A 213 11.12 14.85 15.48
CA ARG A 213 12.53 15.12 15.82
C ARG A 213 13.45 14.68 14.68
N LEU A 214 13.28 13.45 14.21
CA LEU A 214 14.07 12.91 13.11
C LEU A 214 13.91 13.75 11.83
N GLN A 215 12.67 14.09 11.45
CA GLN A 215 12.40 14.90 10.26
C GLN A 215 13.04 16.29 10.34
N ARG A 216 12.93 16.95 11.50
CA ARG A 216 13.52 18.27 11.72
C ARG A 216 15.04 18.25 11.60
N ASP A 217 15.68 17.29 12.25
CA ASP A 217 17.15 17.20 12.29
C ASP A 217 17.70 16.78 10.92
N LEU A 218 17.06 15.80 10.27
CA LEU A 218 17.39 15.39 8.90
C LEU A 218 17.22 16.56 7.91
N LYS A 219 16.11 17.28 7.98
CA LYS A 219 15.86 18.46 7.14
C LYS A 219 16.92 19.54 7.36
N ARG A 220 17.32 19.80 8.60
CA ARG A 220 18.39 20.76 8.91
C ARG A 220 19.71 20.37 8.25
N THR A 221 20.12 19.10 8.34
CA THR A 221 21.35 18.61 7.71
C THR A 221 21.31 18.73 6.19
N VAL A 222 20.19 18.35 5.58
CA VAL A 222 19.98 18.43 4.12
C VAL A 222 19.99 19.89 3.65
N ASP A 223 19.23 20.78 4.31
CA ASP A 223 19.13 22.19 3.93
C ASP A 223 20.49 22.90 4.10
N GLN A 224 21.26 22.59 5.15
CA GLN A 224 22.62 23.10 5.33
C GLN A 224 23.55 22.68 4.19
N ARG A 225 23.50 21.40 3.75
CA ARG A 225 24.29 20.92 2.62
C ARG A 225 23.92 21.61 1.30
N LEU A 226 22.62 21.84 1.06
CA LEU A 226 22.16 22.56 -0.14
C LEU A 226 22.61 24.03 -0.12
N LYS A 227 22.57 24.67 1.05
CA LYS A 227 23.04 26.04 1.23
C LYS A 227 24.54 26.19 0.93
N LEU A 228 25.37 25.30 1.47
CA LEU A 228 26.81 25.28 1.19
C LEU A 228 27.10 25.08 -0.30
N SER A 229 26.30 24.25 -0.98
CA SER A 229 26.45 24.01 -2.42
C SER A 229 26.13 25.26 -3.25
N GLU A 230 25.12 26.04 -2.86
CA GLU A 230 24.77 27.32 -3.50
C GLU A 230 25.85 28.38 -3.24
N GLU A 231 26.33 28.49 -2.00
CA GLU A 231 27.40 29.41 -1.58
C GLU A 231 28.71 29.13 -2.34
N TRP A 232 29.16 27.87 -2.42
CA TRP A 232 30.39 27.48 -3.12
C TRP A 232 30.30 27.63 -4.64
N SER A 233 29.08 27.53 -5.19
CA SER A 233 28.84 27.75 -6.62
C SER A 233 28.78 29.24 -6.98
N GLY A 234 28.89 30.15 -6.00
CA GLY A 234 28.69 31.59 -6.20
C GLY A 234 27.31 31.93 -6.76
N GLY A 235 26.28 31.14 -6.41
CA GLY A 235 24.92 31.30 -6.90
C GLY A 235 24.67 30.80 -8.33
N ARG A 236 25.65 30.18 -9.01
CA ARG A 236 25.48 29.64 -10.37
C ARG A 236 24.59 28.40 -10.41
N ILE A 237 24.58 27.61 -9.35
CA ILE A 237 23.77 26.40 -9.20
C ILE A 237 22.80 26.66 -8.07
N LYS A 238 21.50 26.58 -8.35
CA LYS A 238 20.43 26.65 -7.35
C LYS A 238 19.78 25.27 -7.19
N PRO A 239 20.19 24.48 -6.18
CA PRO A 239 19.62 23.16 -5.96
C PRO A 239 18.12 23.27 -5.67
N LYS A 240 17.32 22.38 -6.28
CA LYS A 240 15.91 22.24 -5.90
C LYS A 240 15.83 21.79 -4.43
N PRO A 241 15.01 22.43 -3.58
CA PRO A 241 14.79 21.98 -2.20
C PRO A 241 14.38 20.51 -2.17
N ILE A 242 14.96 19.76 -1.24
CA ILE A 242 14.61 18.36 -1.01
C ILE A 242 13.51 18.33 0.04
N ASP A 243 12.40 17.68 -0.30
CA ASP A 243 11.34 17.42 0.68
C ASP A 243 11.73 16.23 1.54
N VAL A 244 11.56 16.38 2.85
CA VAL A 244 11.94 15.37 3.84
C VAL A 244 10.71 15.08 4.67
N GLN A 245 10.22 13.85 4.58
CA GLN A 245 9.00 13.42 5.25
C GLN A 245 9.26 12.11 5.99
N VAL A 246 9.04 12.15 7.30
CA VAL A 246 9.09 10.98 8.18
C VAL A 246 7.68 10.56 8.52
N ILE A 247 7.29 9.37 8.10
CA ILE A 247 5.93 8.85 8.21
C ILE A 247 5.79 8.07 9.50
N SER A 248 4.97 8.62 10.40
CA SER A 248 4.48 7.92 11.57
C SER A 248 3.06 7.42 11.37
N HIS A 249 2.78 6.16 11.70
CA HIS A 249 1.48 5.53 11.50
C HIS A 249 1.06 4.70 12.71
N ARG A 250 -0.25 4.45 12.87
CA ARG A 250 -0.80 3.78 14.07
C ARG A 250 -0.31 2.35 14.26
N MET A 251 0.03 1.66 13.17
CA MET A 251 0.46 0.26 13.17
C MET A 251 1.98 0.08 13.30
N GLN A 252 2.74 1.16 13.55
CA GLN A 252 4.22 1.17 13.66
C GLN A 252 4.82 0.02 14.47
N ARG A 253 4.23 -0.28 15.64
CA ARG A 253 4.71 -1.32 16.54
C ARG A 253 4.78 -2.71 15.88
N TYR A 254 3.83 -3.00 14.99
CA TYR A 254 3.71 -4.26 14.29
C TYR A 254 3.66 -4.05 12.77
N ALA A 255 4.34 -3.01 12.26
CA ALA A 255 4.24 -2.56 10.88
C ALA A 255 4.49 -3.71 9.90
N VAL A 256 5.55 -4.49 10.14
CA VAL A 256 5.89 -5.68 9.35
C VAL A 256 4.72 -6.68 9.30
N TRP A 257 4.16 -7.04 10.45
CA TRP A 257 3.06 -8.02 10.51
C TRP A 257 1.79 -7.48 9.86
N PHE A 258 1.47 -6.20 10.10
CA PHE A 258 0.31 -5.56 9.51
C PHE A 258 0.42 -5.43 7.99
N GLY A 259 1.59 -5.07 7.47
CA GLY A 259 1.87 -5.05 6.03
C GLY A 259 1.76 -6.44 5.40
N GLY A 260 2.27 -7.48 6.08
CA GLY A 260 2.11 -8.87 5.66
C GLY A 260 0.64 -9.32 5.65
N SER A 261 -0.13 -8.98 6.68
CA SER A 261 -1.57 -9.28 6.75
C SER A 261 -2.35 -8.57 5.63
N MET A 262 -2.02 -7.31 5.34
CA MET A 262 -2.66 -6.54 4.27
C MET A 262 -2.35 -7.12 2.89
N LEU A 263 -1.08 -7.41 2.61
CA LEU A 263 -0.66 -7.98 1.32
C LEU A 263 -1.17 -9.42 1.16
N GLY A 264 -1.08 -10.24 2.21
CA GLY A 264 -1.59 -11.61 2.22
C GLY A 264 -3.11 -11.74 2.03
N SER A 265 -3.86 -10.65 2.22
CA SER A 265 -5.31 -10.60 1.97
C SER A 265 -5.67 -10.24 0.53
N THR A 266 -4.67 -9.94 -0.32
CA THR A 266 -4.91 -9.57 -1.73
C THR A 266 -4.96 -10.82 -2.62
N GLY A 267 -5.70 -10.74 -3.73
CA GLY A 267 -5.73 -11.83 -4.72
C GLY A 267 -4.37 -12.08 -5.39
N GLU A 268 -3.53 -11.05 -5.50
CA GLU A 268 -2.16 -11.14 -6.06
C GLU A 268 -1.25 -12.03 -5.22
N PHE A 269 -1.43 -12.06 -3.88
CA PHE A 269 -0.62 -12.88 -2.99
C PHE A 269 -0.60 -14.36 -3.41
N TYR A 270 -1.77 -14.90 -3.76
CA TYR A 270 -1.90 -16.29 -4.20
C TYR A 270 -1.29 -16.56 -5.58
N GLN A 271 -1.03 -15.52 -6.38
CA GLN A 271 -0.37 -15.64 -7.68
C GLN A 271 1.15 -15.64 -7.55
N VAL A 272 1.69 -14.94 -6.55
CA VAL A 272 3.15 -14.81 -6.34
C VAL A 272 3.71 -15.79 -5.31
N ALA A 273 2.86 -16.38 -4.46
CA ALA A 273 3.28 -17.40 -3.52
C ALA A 273 3.70 -18.68 -4.26
N HIS A 274 4.80 -19.29 -3.82
CA HIS A 274 5.28 -20.55 -4.39
C HIS A 274 4.37 -21.68 -3.95
N SER A 275 3.87 -22.48 -4.89
CA SER A 275 3.01 -23.61 -4.57
C SER A 275 3.83 -24.85 -4.16
N LYS A 276 3.24 -25.74 -3.36
CA LYS A 276 3.86 -27.04 -3.05
C LYS A 276 4.14 -27.87 -4.29
N ALA A 277 3.25 -27.78 -5.29
CA ALA A 277 3.44 -28.48 -6.56
C ALA A 277 4.69 -27.99 -7.30
N ASP A 278 4.90 -26.66 -7.36
CA ASP A 278 6.10 -26.06 -7.95
C ASP A 278 7.36 -26.44 -7.16
N TYR A 279 7.28 -26.47 -5.82
CA TYR A 279 8.39 -26.90 -4.96
C TYR A 279 8.81 -28.35 -5.25
N LEU A 280 7.86 -29.26 -5.41
CA LEU A 280 8.14 -30.67 -5.72
C LEU A 280 8.68 -30.86 -7.14
N GLU A 281 8.23 -30.06 -8.10
CA GLU A 281 8.65 -30.17 -9.51
C GLU A 281 10.04 -29.54 -9.74
N LYS A 282 10.29 -28.35 -9.18
CA LYS A 282 11.45 -27.51 -9.47
C LYS A 282 12.49 -27.48 -8.34
N GLY A 283 12.14 -28.00 -7.17
CA GLY A 283 12.96 -28.02 -5.97
C GLY A 283 12.95 -26.72 -5.15
N PRO A 284 13.71 -26.67 -4.04
CA PRO A 284 13.72 -25.54 -3.10
C PRO A 284 14.27 -24.24 -3.70
N GLY A 285 15.00 -24.31 -4.81
CA GLY A 285 15.62 -23.16 -5.48
C GLY A 285 14.62 -22.07 -5.88
N ILE A 286 13.34 -22.39 -6.08
CA ILE A 286 12.29 -21.41 -6.39
C ILE A 286 12.09 -20.40 -5.24
N CYS A 287 12.29 -20.83 -3.99
CA CYS A 287 12.09 -19.98 -2.81
C CYS A 287 13.24 -19.01 -2.55
N ARG A 288 14.35 -19.11 -3.31
CA ARG A 288 15.48 -18.17 -3.21
C ARG A 288 15.09 -16.74 -3.58
N HIS A 289 14.10 -16.59 -4.46
CA HIS A 289 13.57 -15.31 -4.93
C HIS A 289 12.05 -15.26 -4.75
N ASN A 290 11.56 -14.20 -4.12
CA ASN A 290 10.13 -13.95 -3.94
C ASN A 290 9.79 -12.63 -4.62
N ALA A 291 8.88 -12.66 -5.58
CA ALA A 291 8.52 -11.51 -6.38
C ALA A 291 7.76 -10.48 -5.53
N VAL A 292 8.19 -9.21 -5.58
CA VAL A 292 7.51 -8.12 -4.88
C VAL A 292 6.20 -7.78 -5.59
N PHE A 293 5.14 -7.53 -4.82
CA PHE A 293 3.79 -7.26 -5.34
C PHE A 293 3.05 -6.22 -4.48
N GLY A 294 1.85 -5.81 -4.90
CA GLY A 294 1.05 -4.79 -4.21
C GLY A 294 1.17 -3.36 -4.76
N MET A 295 1.99 -3.13 -5.78
CA MET A 295 2.00 -1.89 -6.59
C MET A 295 1.12 -1.96 -7.84
N MET A 296 0.61 -3.14 -8.21
CA MET A 296 -0.21 -3.35 -9.41
C MET A 296 -1.66 -2.86 -9.23
N MET A 297 -1.81 -1.59 -8.82
CA MET A 297 -2.99 -0.78 -9.10
C MET A 297 -2.63 0.56 -9.75
N GLU A 298 -1.43 0.71 -10.31
CA GLU A 298 -1.32 1.58 -11.47
C GLU A 298 -2.03 0.87 -12.61
N LEU A 299 -3.26 1.33 -12.91
CA LEU A 299 -3.85 1.12 -14.22
C LEU A 299 -2.76 1.49 -15.22
N GLN A 300 -2.35 0.54 -16.05
CA GLN A 300 -1.37 0.81 -17.09
C GLN A 300 -1.82 2.05 -17.86
N ASP A 301 -0.93 3.03 -17.98
CA ASP A 301 -1.21 4.22 -18.78
C ASP A 301 -1.54 3.78 -20.20
N VAL A 302 -2.82 3.91 -20.57
CA VAL A 302 -3.27 3.64 -21.92
C VAL A 302 -3.02 4.90 -22.74
N TYR A 303 -1.86 4.94 -23.37
CA TYR A 303 -1.51 5.99 -24.32
C TYR A 303 -2.45 5.92 -25.54
N TYR A 304 -2.98 7.07 -25.95
CA TYR A 304 -3.80 7.20 -27.15
C TYR A 304 -3.19 8.24 -28.09
N ASN A 305 -3.38 8.03 -29.40
CA ASN A 305 -2.97 9.01 -30.38
C ASN A 305 -3.95 10.19 -30.39
N LYS A 306 -3.47 11.40 -30.07
CA LYS A 306 -4.30 12.61 -30.02
C LYS A 306 -5.00 12.90 -31.35
N GLN A 307 -4.45 12.50 -32.49
CA GLN A 307 -5.04 12.74 -33.81
C GLN A 307 -6.33 11.94 -34.04
N GLU A 308 -6.46 10.77 -33.39
CA GLU A 308 -7.58 9.84 -33.55
C GLU A 308 -8.80 10.21 -32.68
N TYR A 309 -8.64 11.18 -31.77
CA TYR A 309 -9.67 11.60 -30.83
C TYR A 309 -10.05 13.06 -31.02
N ILE A 310 -11.32 13.35 -30.76
CA ILE A 310 -11.88 14.69 -30.70
C ILE A 310 -12.01 15.06 -29.23
N GLU A 311 -11.35 16.15 -28.82
CA GLU A 311 -11.45 16.69 -27.48
C GLU A 311 -12.50 17.80 -27.45
N THR A 312 -13.43 17.71 -26.51
CA THR A 312 -14.47 18.74 -26.28
C THR A 312 -14.04 19.71 -25.19
N ALA A 313 -14.65 20.90 -25.13
CA ALA A 313 -14.35 21.91 -24.11
C ALA A 313 -14.58 21.42 -22.66
N SER A 314 -15.49 20.46 -22.46
CA SER A 314 -15.73 19.81 -21.17
C SER A 314 -14.76 18.67 -20.85
N GLY A 315 -13.71 18.49 -21.67
CA GLY A 315 -12.64 17.51 -21.46
C GLY A 315 -12.97 16.09 -21.91
N ASN A 316 -14.11 15.86 -22.56
CA ASN A 316 -14.43 14.54 -23.13
C ASN A 316 -13.54 14.24 -24.33
N LYS A 317 -13.19 12.97 -24.52
CA LYS A 317 -12.40 12.46 -25.64
C LYS A 317 -13.24 11.43 -26.40
N VAL A 318 -13.52 11.70 -27.66
CA VAL A 318 -14.35 10.82 -28.50
C VAL A 318 -13.53 10.36 -29.69
N SER A 319 -13.38 9.04 -29.85
CA SER A 319 -12.69 8.48 -31.02
C SER A 319 -13.40 8.84 -32.32
N ARG A 320 -12.65 9.23 -33.35
CA ARG A 320 -13.16 9.49 -34.70
C ARG A 320 -13.73 8.24 -35.38
N GLN A 321 -13.34 7.06 -34.91
CA GLN A 321 -13.83 5.77 -35.40
C GLN A 321 -15.04 5.25 -34.60
N SER A 322 -15.57 6.04 -33.66
CA SER A 322 -16.83 5.75 -32.98
C SER A 322 -18.03 6.20 -33.82
N THR A 323 -19.16 5.49 -33.68
CA THR A 323 -20.41 5.82 -34.37
C THR A 323 -21.43 6.36 -33.38
N LEU A 324 -21.68 7.66 -33.42
CA LEU A 324 -22.70 8.33 -32.61
C LEU A 324 -23.94 8.59 -33.46
N CYS A 325 -25.01 7.81 -33.26
CA CYS A 325 -26.28 8.02 -33.95
C CYS A 325 -27.15 9.00 -33.14
N GLY A 326 -27.71 10.03 -33.78
CA GLY A 326 -28.57 11.01 -33.09
C GLY A 326 -27.82 11.82 -32.03
N SER A 327 -26.69 12.42 -32.41
CA SER A 327 -25.78 13.14 -31.50
C SER A 327 -26.46 14.25 -30.67
N GLN A 328 -27.53 14.86 -31.18
CA GLN A 328 -28.34 15.85 -30.45
C GLN A 328 -29.00 15.31 -29.17
N ASN A 329 -29.12 13.99 -29.06
CA ASN A 329 -29.73 13.30 -27.93
C ASN A 329 -28.69 12.63 -27.02
N ILE A 330 -27.39 12.82 -27.27
CA ILE A 330 -26.30 12.26 -26.49
C ILE A 330 -25.65 13.37 -25.67
N VAL A 331 -25.67 13.23 -24.35
CA VAL A 331 -25.11 14.22 -23.42
C VAL A 331 -23.92 13.61 -22.67
N LEU A 332 -22.74 14.22 -22.80
CA LEU A 332 -21.51 13.82 -22.10
C LEU A 332 -21.11 14.91 -21.08
N ASN A 333 -21.23 14.62 -19.79
CA ASN A 333 -21.10 15.62 -18.72
C ASN A 333 -19.67 16.07 -18.40
N GLY A 334 -18.63 15.48 -19.01
CA GLY A 334 -17.24 15.97 -18.95
C GLY A 334 -16.22 14.89 -18.59
N LYS A 335 -14.99 15.04 -19.10
CA LYS A 335 -13.87 14.10 -18.87
C LYS A 335 -14.19 12.62 -19.16
N THR A 336 -15.15 12.36 -20.05
CA THR A 336 -15.56 11.02 -20.46
C THR A 336 -14.87 10.60 -21.75
N ILE A 337 -14.50 9.33 -21.86
CA ILE A 337 -13.76 8.77 -23.00
C ILE A 337 -14.65 7.76 -23.74
N ILE A 338 -14.78 7.93 -25.06
CA ILE A 338 -15.43 6.97 -25.97
C ILE A 338 -14.36 6.39 -26.88
N MET A 339 -14.09 5.10 -26.74
CA MET A 339 -13.04 4.38 -27.46
C MET A 339 -13.46 4.01 -28.90
N VAL A 340 -12.49 3.49 -29.65
CA VAL A 340 -12.62 3.09 -31.07
C VAL A 340 -13.74 2.06 -31.28
N GLY A 341 -14.54 2.24 -32.34
CA GLY A 341 -15.58 1.29 -32.74
C GLY A 341 -16.80 1.24 -31.80
N CYS A 342 -16.86 2.09 -30.78
CA CYS A 342 -18.04 2.20 -29.93
C CYS A 342 -19.24 2.74 -30.73
N ILE A 343 -20.42 2.17 -30.49
CA ILE A 343 -21.67 2.60 -31.12
C ILE A 343 -22.62 3.12 -30.03
N VAL A 344 -22.96 4.41 -30.08
CA VAL A 344 -23.91 5.03 -29.13
C VAL A 344 -25.16 5.49 -29.88
N ARG A 345 -26.31 4.94 -29.51
CA ARG A 345 -27.58 5.12 -30.23
C ARG A 345 -28.54 6.13 -29.58
N GLY A 346 -28.18 7.41 -29.65
CA GLY A 346 -29.05 8.52 -29.25
C GLY A 346 -30.22 8.79 -30.21
N ASP A 347 -30.22 8.19 -31.40
CA ASP A 347 -31.31 8.23 -32.38
C ASP A 347 -32.59 7.56 -31.86
N LEU A 348 -32.47 6.62 -30.93
CA LEU A 348 -33.58 5.86 -30.37
C LEU A 348 -34.26 6.56 -29.18
N ALA A 349 -33.45 7.14 -28.28
CA ALA A 349 -33.88 7.92 -27.12
C ALA A 349 -32.69 8.68 -26.54
N ASN A 350 -32.94 9.60 -25.59
CA ASN A 350 -31.89 10.37 -24.94
C ASN A 350 -30.93 9.47 -24.13
N ILE A 351 -29.63 9.68 -24.29
CA ILE A 351 -28.56 9.00 -23.54
C ILE A 351 -27.77 10.06 -22.79
N ARG A 352 -27.73 9.96 -21.47
CA ARG A 352 -26.91 10.83 -20.62
C ARG A 352 -25.80 10.03 -19.96
N ILE A 353 -24.57 10.47 -20.16
CA ILE A 353 -23.35 9.90 -19.57
C ILE A 353 -22.73 10.92 -18.62
N GLY A 354 -22.44 10.48 -17.40
CA GLY A 354 -21.81 11.26 -16.35
C GLY A 354 -20.36 11.68 -16.65
N GLN A 355 -19.70 12.15 -15.62
CA GLN A 355 -18.30 12.55 -15.64
C GLN A 355 -17.36 11.38 -15.39
N TYR A 356 -16.14 11.46 -15.92
CA TYR A 356 -15.08 10.46 -15.69
C TYR A 356 -15.48 9.04 -16.09
N CYS A 357 -16.31 8.90 -17.13
CA CYS A 357 -16.69 7.59 -17.65
C CYS A 357 -15.73 7.14 -18.76
N VAL A 358 -15.58 5.84 -18.93
CA VAL A 358 -14.83 5.26 -20.05
C VAL A 358 -15.68 4.19 -20.70
N ILE A 359 -15.93 4.36 -22.00
CA ILE A 359 -16.65 3.40 -22.82
C ILE A 359 -15.66 2.69 -23.73
N GLY A 360 -15.48 1.40 -23.49
CA GLY A 360 -14.50 0.53 -24.12
C GLY A 360 -14.75 0.30 -25.60
N SER A 361 -13.72 -0.22 -26.26
CA SER A 361 -13.70 -0.44 -27.70
C SER A 361 -14.81 -1.39 -28.13
N ARG A 362 -15.45 -1.12 -29.28
CA ARG A 362 -16.51 -1.96 -29.88
C ARG A 362 -17.76 -2.18 -29.01
N SER A 363 -17.88 -1.45 -27.89
CA SER A 363 -19.05 -1.55 -27.01
C SER A 363 -20.26 -0.80 -27.60
N VAL A 364 -21.45 -1.35 -27.40
CA VAL A 364 -22.70 -0.84 -27.96
C VAL A 364 -23.59 -0.30 -26.84
N ILE A 365 -23.83 1.00 -26.84
CA ILE A 365 -24.74 1.67 -25.92
C ILE A 365 -26.06 1.91 -26.63
N ARG A 366 -27.11 1.25 -26.17
CA ARG A 366 -28.44 1.34 -26.74
C ARG A 366 -29.48 1.60 -25.64
N PRO A 367 -30.40 2.56 -25.84
CA PRO A 367 -31.45 2.80 -24.86
C PRO A 367 -32.39 1.59 -24.71
N PRO A 368 -32.94 1.35 -23.51
CA PRO A 368 -33.86 0.25 -23.27
C PRO A 368 -35.17 0.46 -24.02
N PHE A 369 -35.86 -0.63 -24.34
CA PHE A 369 -37.15 -0.58 -25.03
C PHE A 369 -38.19 -1.50 -24.40
N LYS A 370 -39.47 -1.17 -24.61
CA LYS A 370 -40.62 -2.00 -24.26
C LYS A 370 -41.48 -2.22 -25.50
N LYS A 371 -41.83 -3.48 -25.76
CA LYS A 371 -42.75 -3.86 -26.83
C LYS A 371 -44.19 -3.68 -26.33
N PHE A 372 -45.00 -2.99 -27.11
CA PHE A 372 -46.44 -2.84 -26.91
C PHE A 372 -47.17 -3.46 -28.11
N SER A 373 -48.47 -3.71 -27.99
CA SER A 373 -49.30 -4.29 -29.06
C SER A 373 -49.29 -3.49 -30.37
N LYS A 374 -48.98 -2.19 -30.32
CA LYS A 374 -48.94 -1.27 -31.48
C LYS A 374 -47.53 -0.80 -31.88
N GLY A 375 -46.45 -1.35 -31.30
CA GLY A 375 -45.07 -0.94 -31.65
C GLY A 375 -44.04 -1.09 -30.53
N VAL A 376 -42.88 -0.43 -30.70
CA VAL A 376 -41.79 -0.45 -29.72
C VAL A 376 -41.52 0.97 -29.23
N ALA A 377 -41.55 1.19 -27.92
CA ALA A 377 -41.16 2.47 -27.32
C ALA A 377 -39.78 2.35 -26.67
N PHE A 378 -38.93 3.36 -26.88
CA PHE A 378 -37.62 3.49 -26.26
C PHE A 378 -37.69 4.46 -25.09
N PHE A 379 -36.90 4.20 -24.04
CA PHE A 379 -36.82 5.06 -22.86
C PHE A 379 -35.40 5.61 -22.73
N PRO A 380 -35.21 6.77 -22.10
CA PRO A 380 -33.87 7.32 -21.86
C PRO A 380 -32.97 6.39 -21.06
N LEU A 381 -31.67 6.41 -21.35
CA LEU A 381 -30.63 5.70 -20.60
C LEU A 381 -29.80 6.71 -19.80
N PHE A 382 -29.63 6.43 -18.51
CA PHE A 382 -28.81 7.23 -17.61
C PHE A 382 -27.60 6.42 -17.13
N ILE A 383 -26.40 6.96 -17.36
CA ILE A 383 -25.13 6.46 -16.85
C ILE A 383 -24.56 7.51 -15.89
N GLY A 384 -24.29 7.10 -14.65
CA GLY A 384 -23.73 7.95 -13.59
C GLY A 384 -22.27 8.34 -13.83
N ASP A 385 -21.61 8.84 -12.79
CA ASP A 385 -20.22 9.29 -12.83
C ASP A 385 -19.25 8.14 -12.50
N HIS A 386 -18.01 8.21 -12.97
CA HIS A 386 -16.99 7.19 -12.70
C HIS A 386 -17.40 5.77 -13.13
N VAL A 387 -18.03 5.66 -14.30
CA VAL A 387 -18.46 4.37 -14.86
C VAL A 387 -17.45 3.88 -15.88
N MET A 388 -16.98 2.65 -15.70
CA MET A 388 -16.10 1.96 -16.65
C MET A 388 -16.91 0.85 -17.34
N ILE A 389 -16.96 0.90 -18.66
CA ILE A 389 -17.55 -0.16 -19.48
C ILE A 389 -16.43 -0.69 -20.36
N GLU A 390 -16.01 -1.93 -20.16
CA GLU A 390 -14.93 -2.51 -20.94
C GLU A 390 -15.39 -2.95 -22.34
N GLU A 391 -14.46 -3.54 -23.10
CA GLU A 391 -14.62 -3.83 -24.53
C GLU A 391 -15.68 -4.88 -24.83
N ASP A 392 -16.25 -4.78 -26.04
CA ASP A 392 -17.20 -5.74 -26.61
C ASP A 392 -18.48 -5.93 -25.76
N SER A 393 -18.82 -4.93 -24.94
CA SER A 393 -19.97 -4.97 -24.03
C SER A 393 -21.20 -4.30 -24.64
N ILE A 394 -22.37 -4.89 -24.41
CA ILE A 394 -23.67 -4.41 -24.91
C ILE A 394 -24.51 -3.92 -23.74
N ILE A 395 -24.89 -2.65 -23.78
CA ILE A 395 -25.61 -1.97 -22.70
C ILE A 395 -27.03 -1.65 -23.16
N ASN A 396 -28.03 -2.31 -22.54
CA ASN A 396 -29.45 -1.99 -22.68
C ASN A 396 -30.12 -1.63 -21.34
N ALA A 397 -29.34 -1.23 -20.32
CA ALA A 397 -29.84 -0.88 -19.00
C ALA A 397 -30.83 0.30 -19.04
N ALA A 398 -31.68 0.44 -18.03
CA ALA A 398 -32.42 1.70 -17.81
C ALA A 398 -31.56 2.73 -17.08
N GLN A 399 -30.80 2.25 -16.09
CA GLN A 399 -29.98 3.11 -15.25
C GLN A 399 -28.73 2.36 -14.82
N ILE A 400 -27.59 3.04 -14.91
CA ILE A 400 -26.31 2.63 -14.35
C ILE A 400 -25.89 3.71 -13.35
N GLY A 401 -25.75 3.34 -12.07
CA GLY A 401 -25.29 4.22 -11.00
C GLY A 401 -23.83 4.64 -11.17
N SER A 402 -23.35 5.49 -10.25
CA SER A 402 -21.96 5.92 -10.23
C SER A 402 -21.02 4.84 -9.68
N TYR A 403 -19.73 4.92 -10.02
CA TYR A 403 -18.69 3.97 -9.59
C TYR A 403 -18.96 2.52 -9.99
N VAL A 404 -19.59 2.31 -11.14
CA VAL A 404 -19.91 0.99 -11.66
C VAL A 404 -18.84 0.53 -12.64
N HIS A 405 -18.40 -0.72 -12.47
CA HIS A 405 -17.47 -1.38 -13.38
C HIS A 405 -18.18 -2.52 -14.13
N ILE A 406 -18.16 -2.47 -15.46
CA ILE A 406 -18.70 -3.51 -16.34
C ILE A 406 -17.55 -4.13 -17.13
N GLY A 407 -17.24 -5.39 -16.85
CA GLY A 407 -16.16 -6.13 -17.49
C GLY A 407 -16.38 -6.40 -18.99
N LYS A 408 -15.44 -7.12 -19.60
CA LYS A 408 -15.40 -7.38 -21.05
C LYS A 408 -16.53 -8.31 -21.48
N LYS A 409 -17.04 -8.12 -22.70
CA LYS A 409 -18.02 -9.03 -23.33
C LYS A 409 -19.28 -9.23 -22.48
N CYS A 410 -19.67 -8.21 -21.73
CA CYS A 410 -20.87 -8.26 -20.90
C CYS A 410 -22.11 -7.89 -21.72
N VAL A 411 -23.23 -8.53 -21.43
CA VAL A 411 -24.53 -8.17 -22.00
C VAL A 411 -25.47 -7.77 -20.89
N ILE A 412 -25.76 -6.47 -20.82
CA ILE A 412 -26.70 -5.92 -19.84
C ILE A 412 -28.10 -5.93 -20.42
N GLY A 413 -28.96 -6.77 -19.84
CA GLY A 413 -30.34 -6.94 -20.24
C GLY A 413 -31.15 -5.64 -20.25
N ARG A 414 -32.21 -5.64 -21.07
CA ARG A 414 -33.12 -4.49 -21.20
C ARG A 414 -33.73 -4.13 -19.85
N ARG A 415 -33.81 -2.83 -19.55
CA ARG A 415 -34.42 -2.29 -18.30
C ARG A 415 -33.74 -2.76 -17.00
N SER A 416 -32.55 -3.33 -17.07
CA SER A 416 -31.78 -3.62 -15.86
C SER A 416 -31.34 -2.32 -15.18
N VAL A 417 -31.27 -2.36 -13.85
CA VAL A 417 -30.87 -1.22 -13.01
C VAL A 417 -29.65 -1.63 -12.22
N LEU A 418 -28.51 -1.02 -12.52
CA LEU A 418 -27.28 -1.20 -11.80
C LEU A 418 -27.17 -0.07 -10.77
N LYS A 419 -27.16 -0.40 -9.48
CA LYS A 419 -26.94 0.57 -8.42
C LYS A 419 -25.46 0.92 -8.28
N GLU A 420 -25.15 1.87 -7.42
CA GLU A 420 -23.79 2.42 -7.25
C GLU A 420 -22.79 1.37 -6.75
N CYS A 421 -21.52 1.56 -7.12
CA CYS A 421 -20.41 0.72 -6.64
C CYS A 421 -20.54 -0.78 -6.98
N CYS A 422 -21.32 -1.16 -8.00
CA CYS A 422 -21.42 -2.56 -8.41
C CYS A 422 -20.35 -2.95 -9.42
N TYR A 423 -19.91 -4.21 -9.37
CA TYR A 423 -18.94 -4.79 -10.29
C TYR A 423 -19.57 -5.94 -11.07
N ILE A 424 -19.57 -5.85 -12.39
CA ILE A 424 -20.02 -6.91 -13.29
C ILE A 424 -18.78 -7.57 -13.88
N ALA A 425 -18.58 -8.85 -13.60
CA ALA A 425 -17.42 -9.61 -14.08
C ALA A 425 -17.50 -9.88 -15.59
N ASP A 426 -16.35 -10.15 -16.20
CA ASP A 426 -16.25 -10.48 -17.63
C ASP A 426 -17.18 -11.62 -18.06
N ASN A 427 -17.64 -11.55 -19.32
CA ASN A 427 -18.53 -12.54 -19.95
C ASN A 427 -19.86 -12.73 -19.21
N THR A 428 -20.30 -11.72 -18.45
CA THR A 428 -21.55 -11.80 -17.68
C THR A 428 -22.74 -11.34 -18.51
N VAL A 429 -23.83 -12.12 -18.46
CA VAL A 429 -25.09 -11.77 -19.10
C VAL A 429 -26.12 -11.49 -18.01
N LEU A 430 -26.48 -10.22 -17.82
CA LEU A 430 -27.56 -9.84 -16.92
C LEU A 430 -28.91 -10.05 -17.61
N PRO A 431 -29.82 -10.84 -17.02
CA PRO A 431 -31.18 -10.95 -17.52
C PRO A 431 -31.89 -9.59 -17.60
N PRO A 432 -32.89 -9.44 -18.50
CA PRO A 432 -33.77 -8.27 -18.50
C PRO A 432 -34.37 -7.97 -17.12
N GLU A 433 -34.57 -6.69 -16.80
CA GLU A 433 -35.22 -6.22 -15.56
C GLU A 433 -34.51 -6.64 -14.28
N THR A 434 -33.22 -7.01 -14.36
CA THR A 434 -32.41 -7.34 -13.20
C THR A 434 -32.04 -6.07 -12.43
N VAL A 435 -32.23 -6.07 -11.11
CA VAL A 435 -31.75 -5.03 -10.22
C VAL A 435 -30.49 -5.54 -9.52
N VAL A 436 -29.35 -4.90 -9.79
CA VAL A 436 -28.09 -5.18 -9.10
C VAL A 436 -27.99 -4.23 -7.91
N PRO A 437 -27.93 -4.73 -6.66
CA PRO A 437 -27.85 -3.87 -5.48
C PRO A 437 -26.50 -3.16 -5.38
N PRO A 438 -26.40 -2.08 -4.57
CA PRO A 438 -25.12 -1.38 -4.38
C PRO A 438 -24.05 -2.31 -3.82
N PHE A 439 -22.78 -2.08 -4.16
CA PHE A 439 -21.62 -2.88 -3.70
C PHE A 439 -21.63 -4.37 -4.10
N ALA A 440 -22.53 -4.78 -4.99
CA ALA A 440 -22.64 -6.17 -5.42
C ALA A 440 -21.65 -6.51 -6.52
N VAL A 441 -21.07 -7.72 -6.43
CA VAL A 441 -20.30 -8.35 -7.50
C VAL A 441 -21.20 -9.35 -8.22
N VAL A 442 -21.38 -9.22 -9.52
CA VAL A 442 -22.23 -10.11 -10.34
C VAL A 442 -21.39 -10.81 -11.38
N ALA A 443 -21.54 -12.13 -11.49
CA ALA A 443 -20.81 -12.95 -12.45
C ALA A 443 -21.68 -14.05 -13.05
N GLY A 444 -21.42 -14.42 -14.32
CA GLY A 444 -21.96 -15.61 -14.98
C GLY A 444 -23.02 -15.36 -16.06
N CYS A 445 -23.52 -16.44 -16.65
CA CYS A 445 -24.55 -16.42 -17.69
C CYS A 445 -25.63 -17.49 -17.38
N PRO A 446 -26.77 -17.12 -16.75
CA PRO A 446 -27.16 -15.78 -16.34
C PRO A 446 -26.39 -15.28 -15.10
N GLY A 447 -26.12 -13.98 -15.04
CA GLY A 447 -25.37 -13.34 -13.96
C GLY A 447 -26.08 -13.43 -12.61
N LYS A 448 -25.36 -13.85 -11.58
CA LYS A 448 -25.86 -13.92 -10.19
C LYS A 448 -24.94 -13.13 -9.25
N VAL A 449 -25.53 -12.53 -8.22
CA VAL A 449 -24.77 -11.84 -7.16
C VAL A 449 -23.91 -12.86 -6.44
N ARG A 450 -22.59 -12.68 -6.46
CA ARG A 450 -21.66 -13.42 -5.62
C ARG A 450 -21.68 -12.81 -4.23
N LYS A 451 -21.85 -13.66 -3.20
CA LYS A 451 -21.45 -13.28 -1.85
C LYS A 451 -19.92 -13.19 -1.86
N LEU A 452 -19.37 -12.06 -1.44
CA LEU A 452 -17.94 -11.95 -1.14
C LEU A 452 -17.68 -12.99 -0.03
N GLY A 453 -16.98 -14.07 -0.40
CA GLY A 453 -16.60 -15.16 0.50
C GLY A 453 -15.34 -14.82 1.27
#